data_AF-A0A534Z917-F1
#
_entry.id   AF-A0A534Z917-F1
#
_cell.length_a   1.000
_cell.length_b   1.000
_cell.length_c   1.000
_cell.angle_alpha   90.00
_cell.angle_beta   90.00
_cell.angle_gamma   90.00
#
_symmetry.space_group_name_H-M   'P 1'
#
loop_
_entity.id
_entity.type
_entity.pdbx_description
1 polymer ?
#
loop_
_entity_poly.entity_id
_entity_poly.type
_entity_poly.pdbx_seq_one_letter_code
_entity_poly.pdbx_strand_id
1 'polypeptide(L)'
;MLLTLQSAVEDIKESNAAEVSKIAKLASHGSLMGARGNSGVILSQIFRGFARAVEGKTSLTPAELAAALEEAANAAYRAVNKPTEGTILTVAREAGRAAAAAASSPEANVPGVIAAAASGARAAVLKTPSQLQILRD
;
A
#
# COMPACT_ATOMS: atom_id res chain seq x y z
N MET A 1 11.91 0.15 -8.77
CA MET A 1 11.21 -0.14 -7.50
C MET A 1 11.99 -1.07 -6.58
N LEU A 2 12.74 -2.06 -7.10
CA LEU A 2 13.54 -2.99 -6.28
C LEU A 2 14.38 -2.28 -5.20
N LEU A 3 15.22 -1.32 -5.59
CA LEU A 3 16.09 -0.58 -4.65
C LEU A 3 15.30 0.11 -3.52
N THR A 4 14.15 0.69 -3.85
CA THR A 4 13.27 1.35 -2.88
C THR A 4 12.69 0.37 -1.87
N LEU A 5 12.31 -0.83 -2.31
CA LEU A 5 11.82 -1.87 -1.41
C LEU A 5 12.96 -2.49 -0.59
N GLN A 6 14.15 -2.63 -1.17
CA GLN A 6 15.34 -3.12 -0.45
C GLN A 6 15.69 -2.19 0.71
N SER A 7 15.76 -0.87 0.49
CA SER A 7 16.03 0.09 1.57
C SER A 7 14.95 0.05 2.67
N ALA A 8 13.68 -0.15 2.31
CA ALA A 8 12.62 -0.32 3.31
C ALA A 8 12.81 -1.60 4.16
N VAL A 9 13.26 -2.68 3.55
CA VAL A 9 13.51 -3.96 4.23
C VAL A 9 14.78 -3.90 5.09
N GLU A 10 15.83 -3.22 4.62
CA GLU A 10 17.07 -3.00 5.37
C GLU A 10 16.79 -2.26 6.68
N ASP A 11 16.07 -1.15 6.64
CA ASP A 11 15.67 -0.39 7.84
C ASP A 11 14.88 -1.24 8.85
N ILE A 12 14.03 -2.16 8.37
CA ILE A 12 13.28 -3.07 9.25
C ILE A 12 14.22 -4.09 9.88
N LYS A 13 15.14 -4.68 9.10
CA LYS A 13 16.07 -5.73 9.55
C LYS A 13 17.08 -5.23 10.58
N GLU A 14 17.42 -3.95 10.54
CA GLU A 14 18.30 -3.32 11.54
C GLU A 14 17.60 -3.08 12.89
N SER A 15 16.30 -3.40 12.99
CA SER A 15 15.47 -3.20 14.19
C SER A 15 14.97 -4.52 14.78
N ASN A 16 14.76 -4.53 16.11
CA ASN A 16 14.05 -5.58 16.83
C ASN A 16 12.57 -5.25 17.06
N ALA A 17 11.97 -4.41 16.21
CA ALA A 17 10.59 -3.96 16.36
C ALA A 17 9.59 -5.11 16.15
N ALA A 18 8.70 -5.33 17.13
CA ALA A 18 7.61 -6.30 17.04
C ALA A 18 6.24 -5.66 16.78
N GLU A 19 6.12 -4.35 16.99
CA GLU A 19 4.85 -3.62 16.85
C GLU A 19 4.64 -3.18 15.40
N VAL A 20 3.42 -3.37 14.88
CA VAL A 20 3.06 -2.98 13.51
C VAL A 20 3.38 -1.51 13.23
N SER A 21 3.11 -0.60 14.16
CA SER A 21 3.40 0.82 14.01
C SER A 21 4.89 1.11 13.79
N LYS A 22 5.76 0.45 14.55
CA LYS A 22 7.23 0.61 14.45
C LYS A 22 7.75 0.04 13.14
N ILE A 23 7.31 -1.15 12.76
CA ILE A 23 7.69 -1.79 11.48
C ILE A 23 7.24 -0.93 10.29
N ALA A 24 6.00 -0.43 10.31
CA ALA A 24 5.48 0.41 9.25
C ALA A 24 6.22 1.75 9.14
N LYS A 25 6.60 2.35 10.28
CA LYS A 25 7.39 3.58 10.32
C LYS A 25 8.78 3.38 9.71
N LEU A 26 9.46 2.27 10.01
CA LEU A 26 10.75 1.89 9.40
C LEU A 26 10.61 1.66 7.90
N ALA A 27 9.59 0.90 7.47
CA ALA A 27 9.29 0.70 6.05
C ALA A 27 9.08 2.02 5.30
N SER A 28 8.33 2.95 5.92
CA SER A 28 8.09 4.28 5.38
C SER A 28 9.37 5.12 5.32
N HIS A 29 10.25 5.03 6.31
CA HIS A 29 11.51 5.76 6.31
C HIS A 29 12.45 5.24 5.22
N GLY A 30 12.75 3.94 5.23
CA GLY A 30 13.69 3.32 4.31
C GLY A 30 13.23 3.40 2.86
N SER A 31 11.93 3.23 2.59
CA SER A 31 11.40 3.44 1.24
C SER A 31 11.52 4.90 0.77
N LEU A 32 11.40 5.88 1.68
CA LEU A 32 11.56 7.29 1.30
C LEU A 32 13.03 7.62 1.02
N MET A 33 13.95 7.16 1.87
CA MET A 33 15.39 7.38 1.71
C MET A 33 15.96 6.64 0.50
N GLY A 34 15.43 5.44 0.20
CA GLY A 34 15.79 4.62 -0.96
C GLY A 34 14.95 4.87 -2.21
N ALA A 35 14.09 5.90 -2.24
CA ALA A 35 13.21 6.17 -3.37
C ALA A 35 14.03 6.47 -4.65
N ARG A 36 13.79 5.70 -5.72
CA ARG A 36 14.42 5.90 -7.04
C ARG A 36 13.37 6.12 -8.12
N GLY A 37 13.38 7.30 -8.72
CA GLY A 37 12.42 7.72 -9.75
C GLY A 37 10.99 7.88 -9.23
N ASN A 38 10.07 8.25 -10.13
CA ASN A 38 8.68 8.56 -9.75
C ASN A 38 7.98 7.38 -9.07
N SER A 39 8.13 6.16 -9.59
CA SER A 39 7.50 4.98 -9.01
C SER A 39 8.06 4.64 -7.62
N GLY A 40 9.34 4.93 -7.35
CA GLY A 40 9.93 4.78 -6.01
C GLY A 40 9.33 5.78 -5.02
N VAL A 41 9.18 7.03 -5.44
CA VAL A 41 8.52 8.08 -4.62
C VAL A 41 7.05 7.74 -4.35
N ILE A 42 6.32 7.21 -5.34
CA ILE A 42 4.93 6.79 -5.13
C ILE A 42 4.86 5.62 -4.15
N LEU A 43 5.74 4.62 -4.28
CA LEU A 43 5.81 3.50 -3.34
C LEU A 43 6.08 3.96 -1.91
N SER A 44 7.00 4.90 -1.71
CA SER A 44 7.26 5.44 -0.36
C SER A 44 6.06 6.18 0.22
N GLN A 45 5.22 6.78 -0.63
CA GLN A 45 3.98 7.41 -0.18
C GLN A 45 2.89 6.42 0.22
N ILE A 46 2.84 5.26 -0.44
CA ILE A 46 1.99 4.14 -0.01
C ILE A 46 2.40 3.70 1.39
N PHE A 47 3.69 3.43 1.63
CA PHE A 47 4.19 3.06 2.97
C PHE A 47 3.94 4.16 4.01
N ARG A 48 4.12 5.43 3.64
CA ARG A 48 3.85 6.55 4.55
C ARG A 48 2.38 6.67 4.95
N GLY A 49 1.46 6.49 4.00
CA GLY A 49 0.03 6.48 4.30
C GLY A 49 -0.34 5.34 5.23
N PHE A 50 0.17 4.13 4.94
CA PHE A 50 -0.02 2.97 5.80
C PHE A 50 0.51 3.22 7.22
N ALA A 51 1.76 3.70 7.35
CA ALA A 51 2.42 3.96 8.62
C ALA A 51 1.66 4.96 9.50
N ARG A 52 1.09 6.01 8.90
CA ARG A 52 0.25 6.98 9.61
C ARG A 52 -1.04 6.35 10.14
N ALA A 53 -1.69 5.51 9.33
CA ALA A 53 -2.96 4.89 9.72
C ALA A 53 -2.81 3.86 10.87
N VAL A 54 -1.61 3.31 11.05
CA VAL A 54 -1.32 2.31 12.08
C VAL A 54 -0.54 2.87 13.27
N GLU A 55 -0.39 4.18 13.38
CA GLU A 55 0.37 4.83 14.46
C GLU A 55 -0.13 4.40 15.85
N GLY A 56 0.80 4.08 16.75
CA GLY A 56 0.50 3.62 18.11
C GLY A 56 -0.03 2.18 18.23
N LYS A 57 -0.26 1.48 17.10
CA LYS A 57 -0.80 0.11 17.12
C LYS A 57 0.29 -0.95 17.23
N THR A 58 0.06 -1.93 18.08
CA THR A 58 0.93 -3.11 18.23
C THR A 58 0.54 -4.21 17.26
N SER A 59 -0.76 -4.38 16.98
CA SER A 59 -1.35 -5.29 16.00
C SER A 59 -2.55 -4.62 15.30
N LEU A 60 -3.13 -5.26 14.29
CA LEU A 60 -4.29 -4.75 13.55
C LEU A 60 -5.45 -5.74 13.56
N THR A 61 -6.66 -5.23 13.77
CA THR A 61 -7.90 -5.93 13.41
C THR A 61 -8.11 -5.89 11.89
N PRO A 62 -9.03 -6.72 11.35
CA PRO A 62 -9.38 -6.69 9.92
C PRO A 62 -9.81 -5.30 9.42
N ALA A 63 -10.63 -4.59 10.21
CA ALA A 63 -11.10 -3.25 9.88
C ALA A 63 -9.96 -2.22 9.85
N GLU A 64 -9.04 -2.28 10.82
CA GLU A 64 -7.89 -1.38 10.88
C GLU A 64 -6.90 -1.63 9.74
N LEU A 65 -6.69 -2.90 9.36
CA LEU A 65 -5.87 -3.23 8.20
C LEU A 65 -6.48 -2.69 6.89
N ALA A 66 -7.79 -2.86 6.70
CA ALA A 66 -8.48 -2.32 5.55
C ALA A 66 -8.37 -0.78 5.48
N ALA A 67 -8.63 -0.10 6.61
CA ALA A 67 -8.48 1.35 6.71
C ALA A 67 -7.04 1.81 6.41
N ALA A 68 -6.03 1.07 6.87
CA ALA A 68 -4.63 1.38 6.59
C ALA A 68 -4.27 1.22 5.11
N LEU A 69 -4.83 0.22 4.42
CA LEU A 69 -4.64 0.04 2.97
C LEU A 69 -5.34 1.14 2.15
N GLU A 70 -6.54 1.58 2.57
CA GLU A 70 -7.22 2.72 1.96
C GLU A 70 -6.43 4.01 2.13
N GLU A 71 -5.92 4.28 3.34
CA GLU A 71 -5.11 5.48 3.60
C GLU A 71 -3.76 5.44 2.87
N ALA A 72 -3.17 4.26 2.72
CA ALA A 72 -1.98 4.06 1.88
C ALA A 72 -2.24 4.49 0.42
N ALA A 73 -3.38 4.09 -0.15
CA ALA A 73 -3.78 4.53 -1.48
C ALA A 73 -4.02 6.04 -1.51
N ASN A 74 -4.81 6.59 -0.59
CA ASN A 74 -5.12 8.02 -0.54
C ASN A 74 -3.86 8.89 -0.43
N ALA A 75 -2.88 8.49 0.39
CA ALA A 75 -1.61 9.18 0.53
C ALA A 75 -0.80 9.18 -0.78
N ALA A 76 -0.83 8.09 -1.54
CA ALA A 76 -0.18 8.01 -2.84
C ALA A 76 -0.83 8.93 -3.88
N TYR A 77 -2.17 8.97 -3.94
CA TYR A 77 -2.88 9.90 -4.83
C TYR A 77 -2.58 11.36 -4.49
N ARG A 78 -2.62 11.74 -3.21
CA ARG A 78 -2.34 13.12 -2.77
C ARG A 78 -0.91 13.57 -3.05
N ALA A 79 0.03 12.64 -3.21
CA ALA A 79 1.43 12.96 -3.46
C ALA A 79 1.80 13.14 -4.93
N VAL A 80 0.85 12.91 -5.85
CA VAL A 80 1.07 13.02 -7.29
C VAL A 80 0.25 14.19 -7.83
N ASN A 81 0.92 15.16 -8.47
CA ASN A 81 0.24 16.36 -9.00
C ASN A 81 -0.85 16.05 -10.04
N LYS A 82 -0.65 15.00 -10.84
CA LYS A 82 -1.61 14.52 -11.86
C LYS A 82 -1.75 13.00 -11.72
N PRO A 83 -2.60 12.52 -10.80
CA PRO A 83 -2.79 11.08 -10.62
C PRO A 83 -3.44 10.49 -11.87
N THR A 84 -2.89 9.38 -12.36
CA THR A 84 -3.31 8.74 -13.61
C THR A 84 -3.88 7.36 -13.31
N GLU A 85 -5.11 7.10 -13.77
CA GLU A 85 -5.70 5.76 -13.75
C GLU A 85 -4.95 4.81 -14.70
N GLY A 86 -4.98 3.51 -14.41
CA GLY A 86 -4.17 2.53 -15.12
C GLY A 86 -2.72 2.47 -14.65
N THR A 87 -2.43 3.00 -13.46
CA THR A 87 -1.10 2.95 -12.85
C THR A 87 -1.14 2.23 -11.51
N ILE A 88 0.00 2.19 -10.79
CA ILE A 88 0.08 1.68 -9.42
C ILE A 88 -0.92 2.35 -8.46
N LEU A 89 -1.35 3.59 -8.76
CA LEU A 89 -2.38 4.29 -7.99
C LEU A 89 -3.73 3.57 -8.08
N THR A 90 -4.14 3.15 -9.27
CA THR A 90 -5.36 2.34 -9.45
C THR A 90 -5.25 1.03 -8.68
N VAL A 91 -4.11 0.35 -8.79
CA VAL A 91 -3.86 -0.93 -8.11
C VAL A 91 -3.98 -0.79 -6.59
N ALA A 92 -3.37 0.24 -6.00
CA ALA A 92 -3.46 0.50 -4.56
C ALA A 92 -4.90 0.81 -4.12
N ARG A 93 -5.64 1.61 -4.90
CA ARG A 93 -7.05 1.91 -4.61
C ARG A 93 -7.91 0.66 -4.63
N GLU A 94 -7.81 -0.16 -5.67
CA GLU A 94 -8.62 -1.38 -5.77
C GLU A 94 -8.24 -2.42 -4.71
N ALA A 95 -6.97 -2.47 -4.29
CA ALA A 95 -6.54 -3.27 -3.15
C ALA A 95 -7.22 -2.81 -1.84
N GLY A 96 -7.22 -1.50 -1.56
CA GLY A 96 -7.90 -0.93 -0.38
C GLY A 96 -9.41 -1.18 -0.40
N ARG A 97 -10.06 -0.99 -1.54
CA ARG A 97 -11.51 -1.26 -1.70
C ARG A 97 -11.86 -2.73 -1.48
N ALA A 98 -11.07 -3.65 -2.02
CA ALA A 98 -11.28 -5.08 -1.80
C ALA A 98 -11.05 -5.47 -0.34
N ALA A 99 -10.05 -4.86 0.31
CA ALA A 99 -9.81 -5.03 1.73
C ALA A 99 -11.01 -4.55 2.58
N ALA A 100 -11.54 -3.36 2.29
CA ALA A 100 -12.70 -2.79 2.98
C ALA A 100 -13.96 -3.64 2.79
N ALA A 101 -14.21 -4.13 1.57
CA ALA A 101 -15.31 -5.04 1.31
C ALA A 101 -15.19 -6.32 2.15
N ALA A 102 -14.00 -6.94 2.20
CA ALA A 102 -13.77 -8.14 3.01
C ALA A 102 -13.89 -7.87 4.52
N ALA A 103 -13.42 -6.71 4.99
CA ALA A 103 -13.50 -6.32 6.39
C ALA A 103 -14.93 -6.02 6.87
N SER A 104 -15.87 -5.74 5.95
CA SER A 104 -17.28 -5.52 6.29
C SER A 104 -18.04 -6.79 6.67
N SER A 105 -17.46 -7.97 6.40
CA SER A 105 -18.05 -9.25 6.79
C SER A 105 -18.00 -9.44 8.32
N PRO A 106 -19.08 -9.94 8.95
CA PRO A 106 -19.04 -10.36 10.35
C PRO A 106 -17.98 -11.43 10.66
N GLU A 107 -17.59 -12.22 9.65
CA GLU A 107 -16.58 -13.28 9.76
C GLU A 107 -15.17 -12.83 9.31
N ALA A 108 -14.98 -11.52 9.14
CA ALA A 108 -13.72 -10.98 8.67
C ALA A 108 -12.54 -11.38 9.58
N ASN A 109 -11.44 -11.77 8.95
CA ASN A 109 -10.18 -12.04 9.61
C ASN A 109 -9.03 -11.43 8.80
N VAL A 110 -7.88 -11.22 9.45
CA VAL A 110 -6.73 -10.55 8.85
C VAL A 110 -6.23 -11.27 7.58
N PRO A 111 -6.03 -12.61 7.57
CA PRO A 111 -5.65 -13.32 6.35
C PRO A 111 -6.65 -13.12 5.19
N GLY A 112 -7.95 -13.14 5.47
CA GLY A 112 -9.00 -12.91 4.48
C GLY A 112 -8.95 -11.51 3.88
N VAL A 113 -8.72 -10.48 4.70
CA VAL A 113 -8.54 -9.10 4.23
C VAL A 113 -7.28 -8.96 3.36
N ILE A 114 -6.16 -9.58 3.75
CA ILE A 114 -4.93 -9.60 2.95
C ILE A 114 -5.18 -10.29 1.60
N ALA A 115 -5.84 -11.45 1.60
CA ALA A 115 -6.15 -12.20 0.39
C ALA A 115 -7.06 -11.41 -0.56
N ALA A 116 -8.09 -10.74 -0.01
CA ALA A 116 -8.98 -9.88 -0.79
C ALA A 116 -8.23 -8.69 -1.38
N ALA A 117 -7.39 -8.00 -0.60
CA ALA A 117 -6.56 -6.90 -1.09
C ALA A 117 -5.64 -7.34 -2.25
N ALA A 118 -4.99 -8.49 -2.10
CA ALA A 118 -4.12 -9.06 -3.14
C ALA A 118 -4.90 -9.44 -4.41
N SER A 119 -6.13 -9.98 -4.26
CA SER A 119 -7.01 -10.30 -5.37
C SER A 119 -7.47 -9.04 -6.11
N GLY A 120 -7.90 -8.00 -5.38
CA GLY A 120 -8.27 -6.70 -5.94
C GLY A 120 -7.11 -6.04 -6.69
N ALA A 121 -5.91 -6.07 -6.10
CA ALA A 121 -4.69 -5.59 -6.74
C ALA A 121 -4.40 -6.34 -8.05
N ARG A 122 -4.48 -7.68 -8.04
CA ARG A 122 -4.24 -8.52 -9.22
C ARG A 122 -5.24 -8.22 -10.34
N ALA A 123 -6.53 -8.14 -10.03
CA ALA A 123 -7.57 -7.80 -11.00
C ALA A 123 -7.33 -6.41 -11.59
N ALA A 124 -6.94 -5.43 -10.76
CA ALA A 124 -6.63 -4.09 -11.22
C ALA A 124 -5.41 -4.06 -12.16
N VAL A 125 -4.31 -4.73 -11.80
CA VAL A 125 -3.10 -4.84 -12.64
C VAL A 125 -3.42 -5.41 -14.02
N LEU A 126 -4.25 -6.46 -14.10
CA LEU A 126 -4.65 -7.04 -15.39
C LEU A 126 -5.49 -6.07 -16.23
N LYS A 127 -6.26 -5.18 -15.58
CA LYS A 127 -7.11 -4.20 -16.25
C LYS A 127 -6.36 -2.93 -16.64
N THR A 128 -5.26 -2.58 -15.98
CA THR A 128 -4.60 -1.27 -16.19
C THR A 128 -4.17 -0.97 -17.64
N PRO A 129 -3.73 -1.94 -18.48
CA PRO A 129 -3.40 -1.63 -19.88
C PRO A 129 -4.60 -1.06 -20.65
N SER A 130 -5.81 -1.57 -20.39
CA SER A 130 -7.04 -1.06 -21.03
C SER A 130 -7.46 0.34 -20.58
N GLN A 131 -6.85 0.89 -19.53
CA GLN A 131 -7.20 2.20 -18.98
C GLN A 131 -6.29 3.30 -19.56
N LEU A 132 -5.04 2.96 -19.87
CA LEU A 132 -4.09 3.88 -20.47
C LEU A 132 -4.33 3.98 -21.97
N GLN A 133 -4.61 5.19 -22.47
CA GLN A 133 -4.86 5.42 -23.90
C GLN A 133 -3.67 4.96 -24.76
N ILE A 134 -2.44 5.19 -24.29
CA ILE A 134 -1.20 4.81 -24.99
C ILE A 134 -0.95 3.29 -25.08
N LEU A 135 -1.69 2.47 -24.33
CA LEU A 135 -1.53 1.01 -24.32
C LEU A 135 -2.72 0.27 -24.97
N ARG A 136 -3.71 1.00 -25.47
CA ARG A 136 -4.89 0.45 -26.13
C ARG A 136 -4.74 0.34 -27.65
N ASP A 137 -3.78 1.05 -28.22
CA ASP A 137 -3.42 1.05 -29.64
C ASP A 137 -2.16 0.19 -29.87
#